data_AF-A0A4Y2BL74-F1
#
_entry.id   AF-A0A4Y2BL74-F1
#
_cell.length_a   1.000
_cell.length_b   1.000
_cell.length_c   1.000
_cell.angle_alpha   90.00
_cell.angle_beta   90.00
_cell.angle_gamma   90.00
#
_symmetry.space_group_name_H-M   'P 1'
#
loop_
_entity.id
_entity.type
_entity.pdbx_description
1 polymer ?
#
loop_
_entity_poly.entity_id
_entity_poly.type
_entity_poly.pdbx_seq_one_letter_code
_entity_poly.pdbx_strand_id
1 'polypeptide(L)'
;MVNFLLGQQIGHTKYPCFLWLWDSRDKTHHWFRKEWPKRENMDVEEKNVITDPLVRREKIIFPPLHIKLGLMKQFVKALDKDGSRFAYIGKKISSVEYGKH
;
A
#
# COMPACT_ATOMS: atom_id res chain seq x y z
N MET A 1 -6.54 8.45 -5.61
CA MET A 1 -6.34 9.92 -5.72
C MET A 1 -4.98 10.25 -6.32
N VAL A 2 -3.88 9.62 -5.86
CA VAL A 2 -2.52 9.93 -6.37
C VAL A 2 -2.32 9.60 -7.85
N ASN A 3 -2.96 8.55 -8.39
CA ASN A 3 -2.85 8.16 -9.79
C ASN A 3 -3.12 9.30 -10.78
N PHE A 4 -4.12 10.15 -10.51
CA PHE A 4 -4.46 11.28 -11.38
C PHE A 4 -3.34 12.32 -11.46
N LEU A 5 -2.70 12.65 -10.33
CA LEU A 5 -1.59 13.61 -10.27
C LEU A 5 -0.36 13.14 -11.04
N LEU A 6 -0.23 11.81 -11.18
CA LEU A 6 0.89 11.14 -11.81
C LEU A 6 0.57 10.58 -13.19
N GLY A 7 -0.62 10.91 -13.73
CA GLY A 7 -1.05 10.45 -15.05
C GLY A 7 -1.21 8.93 -15.18
N GLN A 8 -1.40 8.21 -14.08
CA GLN A 8 -1.58 6.77 -14.09
C GLN A 8 -3.02 6.37 -14.40
N GLN A 9 -3.19 5.32 -15.20
CA GLN A 9 -4.49 4.73 -15.52
C GLN A 9 -5.24 4.30 -14.24
N ILE A 10 -6.49 4.76 -14.12
CA ILE A 10 -7.37 4.40 -13.01
C ILE A 10 -7.82 2.93 -13.16
N GLY A 11 -7.85 2.19 -12.05
CA GLY A 11 -8.27 0.79 -12.04
C GLY A 11 -7.25 -0.19 -12.64
N HIS A 12 -6.10 0.30 -13.12
CA HIS A 12 -5.06 -0.56 -13.65
C HIS A 12 -4.29 -1.22 -12.49
N THR A 13 -4.51 -2.51 -12.32
CA THR A 13 -3.98 -3.27 -11.18
C THR A 13 -2.50 -3.59 -11.29
N LYS A 14 -1.92 -3.66 -12.50
CA LYS A 14 -0.49 -3.94 -12.73
C LYS A 14 0.34 -2.69 -12.46
N TYR A 15 1.46 -2.77 -11.75
CA TYR A 15 2.30 -1.59 -11.44
C TYR A 15 1.53 -0.40 -10.82
N PRO A 16 0.63 -0.62 -9.83
CA PRO A 16 -0.27 0.41 -9.35
C PRO A 16 0.45 1.48 -8.50
N CYS A 17 1.68 1.20 -8.08
CA CYS A 17 2.49 2.10 -7.26
C CYS A 17 3.40 2.98 -8.14
N PHE A 18 3.58 4.22 -7.73
CA PHE A 18 4.52 5.16 -8.36
C PHE A 18 5.94 5.10 -7.79
N LEU A 19 6.14 4.38 -6.69
CA LEU A 19 7.46 4.20 -6.06
C LEU A 19 8.19 2.96 -6.61
N TRP A 20 7.44 1.90 -6.93
CA TRP A 20 8.00 0.59 -7.30
C TRP A 20 7.23 -0.01 -8.47
N LEU A 21 7.92 -0.80 -9.27
CA LEU A 21 7.36 -1.62 -10.35
C LEU A 21 6.81 -2.95 -9.80
N TRP A 22 5.86 -2.85 -8.86
CA TRP A 22 5.19 -4.02 -8.31
C TRP A 22 4.21 -4.62 -9.32
N ASP A 23 4.50 -5.83 -9.80
CA ASP A 23 3.58 -6.57 -10.65
C ASP A 23 2.58 -7.37 -9.80
N SER A 24 1.38 -6.82 -9.61
CA SER A 24 0.30 -7.52 -8.89
C SER A 24 -0.20 -8.78 -9.59
N ARG A 25 0.15 -8.97 -10.87
CA ARG A 25 -0.26 -10.11 -11.70
C ARG A 25 0.82 -11.18 -11.80
N ASP A 26 2.03 -10.92 -11.30
CA ASP A 26 3.08 -11.93 -11.19
C ASP A 26 2.68 -12.94 -10.12
N LYS A 27 2.30 -14.16 -10.52
CA LYS A 27 1.88 -15.24 -9.62
C LYS A 27 3.05 -16.06 -9.10
N THR A 28 4.19 -16.05 -9.79
CA THR A 28 5.34 -16.91 -9.46
C THR A 28 6.20 -16.27 -8.39
N HIS A 29 6.50 -14.98 -8.51
CA HIS A 29 7.36 -14.27 -7.57
C HIS A 29 6.58 -13.48 -6.51
N HIS A 30 5.25 -13.43 -6.59
CA HIS A 30 4.39 -12.63 -5.71
C HIS A 30 4.75 -12.74 -4.22
N TRP A 31 4.96 -13.98 -3.77
CA TRP A 31 5.09 -14.33 -2.35
C TRP A 31 6.54 -14.39 -1.89
N PHE A 32 7.49 -14.51 -2.81
CA PHE A 32 8.92 -14.65 -2.50
C PHE A 32 9.66 -13.32 -2.64
N ARG A 33 9.24 -12.49 -3.59
CA ARG A 33 9.89 -11.22 -3.89
C ARG A 33 9.43 -10.15 -2.90
N LYS A 34 10.30 -9.86 -1.94
CA LYS A 34 10.12 -8.77 -0.97
C LYS A 34 10.41 -7.41 -1.58
N GLU A 35 11.39 -7.33 -2.47
CA GLU A 35 11.85 -6.07 -3.08
C GLU A 35 11.54 -6.03 -4.58
N TRP A 36 10.74 -5.05 -4.95
CA TRP A 36 10.41 -4.77 -6.35
C TRP A 36 11.30 -3.65 -6.89
N PRO A 37 11.61 -3.65 -8.20
CA PRO A 37 12.44 -2.61 -8.80
C PRO A 37 11.82 -1.24 -8.52
N LYS A 38 12.64 -0.25 -8.22
CA LYS A 38 12.17 1.13 -8.08
C LYS A 38 11.64 1.61 -9.41
N ARG A 39 10.61 2.44 -9.35
CA ARG A 39 10.16 3.20 -10.51
C ARG A 39 10.97 4.49 -10.56
N GLU A 40 11.83 4.62 -11.57
CA GLU A 40 12.69 5.79 -11.73
C GLU A 40 11.93 6.95 -12.38
N ASN A 41 11.26 6.67 -13.50
CA ASN A 41 10.54 7.66 -14.30
C ASN A 41 9.04 7.40 -14.39
N MET A 42 8.33 8.43 -14.84
CA MET A 42 6.88 8.44 -15.08
C MET A 42 6.61 8.80 -16.55
N ASP A 43 7.30 8.12 -17.46
CA ASP A 43 7.22 8.39 -18.90
C ASP A 43 5.87 7.94 -19.45
N VAL A 44 5.26 8.77 -20.30
CA VAL A 44 3.94 8.51 -20.91
C VAL A 44 4.05 7.28 -21.83
N GLU A 45 2.98 6.48 -21.89
CA GLU A 45 2.92 5.19 -22.59
C GLU A 45 3.78 4.07 -21.96
N GLU A 46 4.55 4.35 -20.91
CA GLU A 46 5.20 3.31 -20.15
C GLU A 46 4.30 2.71 -19.05
N LYS A 47 4.23 1.38 -19.04
CA LYS A 47 3.54 0.58 -18.02
C LYS A 47 2.05 0.94 -17.90
N ASN A 48 1.73 1.86 -17.00
CA ASN A 48 0.38 2.29 -16.68
C ASN A 48 0.24 3.82 -16.63
N VAL A 49 1.20 4.55 -17.20
CA VAL A 49 1.16 6.02 -17.32
C VAL A 49 0.55 6.36 -18.68
N ILE A 50 -0.57 7.07 -18.67
CA ILE A 50 -1.37 7.40 -19.86
C ILE A 50 -1.35 8.90 -20.20
N THR A 51 -0.92 9.74 -19.27
CA THR A 51 -0.79 11.19 -19.47
C THR A 51 0.42 11.70 -18.71
N ASP A 52 0.90 12.90 -19.07
CA ASP A 52 1.97 13.54 -18.33
C ASP A 52 1.59 13.78 -16.85
N PRO A 53 2.53 13.58 -15.91
CA PRO A 53 2.32 13.91 -14.52
C PRO A 53 2.07 15.42 -14.33
N LEU A 54 1.01 15.78 -13.60
CA LEU A 54 0.73 17.16 -13.20
C LEU A 54 1.67 17.64 -12.09
N VAL A 55 2.20 16.70 -11.31
CA VAL A 55 3.09 16.99 -10.19
C VAL A 55 4.30 16.06 -10.27
N ARG A 56 5.48 16.62 -10.00
CA ARG A 56 6.70 15.82 -9.88
C ARG A 56 6.56 14.76 -8.78
N ARG A 57 6.99 13.54 -9.09
CA ARG A 57 6.92 12.39 -8.16
C ARG A 57 7.54 12.70 -6.80
N GLU A 58 8.68 13.39 -6.78
CA GLU A 58 9.41 13.76 -5.54
C GLU A 58 8.64 14.74 -4.64
N LYS A 59 7.61 15.40 -5.17
CA LYS A 59 6.76 16.34 -4.42
C LYS A 59 5.53 15.66 -3.81
N ILE A 60 5.29 14.39 -4.11
CA ILE A 60 4.17 13.64 -3.52
C ILE A 60 4.58 13.13 -2.14
N ILE A 61 4.01 13.76 -1.11
CA ILE A 61 4.20 13.35 0.28
C ILE A 61 3.11 12.35 0.64
N PHE A 62 3.49 11.09 0.88
CA PHE A 62 2.58 10.13 1.50
C PHE A 62 2.44 10.47 2.99
N PRO A 63 1.21 10.58 3.53
CA PRO A 63 1.06 10.54 4.96
C PRO A 63 1.51 9.15 5.46
N PRO A 64 2.54 9.06 6.30
CA PRO A 64 3.18 7.79 6.66
C PRO A 64 2.27 6.83 7.44
N LEU A 65 1.14 7.31 7.97
CA LEU A 65 0.35 6.57 8.95
C LEU A 65 -0.95 5.93 8.41
N HIS A 66 -1.64 6.56 7.46
CA HIS A 66 -3.07 6.27 7.26
C HIS A 66 -3.37 4.93 6.56
N ILE A 67 -2.49 4.45 5.67
CA ILE A 67 -2.74 3.20 4.94
C ILE A 67 -2.64 1.99 5.87
N LYS A 68 -1.60 1.94 6.71
CA LYS A 68 -1.37 0.81 7.62
C LYS A 68 -2.46 0.76 8.72
N LEU A 69 -2.83 1.90 9.28
CA LEU A 69 -3.91 1.99 10.28
C LEU A 69 -5.27 1.61 9.68
N GLY A 70 -5.58 2.07 8.47
CA GLY A 70 -6.82 1.72 7.77
C GLY A 70 -6.94 0.22 7.52
N LEU A 71 -5.87 -0.41 7.02
CA LEU A 71 -5.82 -1.86 6.76
C LEU A 71 -5.91 -2.67 8.05
N MET A 72 -5.18 -2.28 9.10
CA MET A 72 -5.27 -2.95 10.40
C MET A 72 -6.68 -2.85 11.00
N LYS A 73 -7.33 -1.69 10.88
CA LYS A 73 -8.72 -1.50 11.31
C LYS A 73 -9.67 -2.42 10.55
N GLN A 74 -9.53 -2.53 9.23
CA GLN A 74 -10.36 -3.44 8.42
C GLN A 74 -10.11 -4.91 8.78
N PHE A 75 -8.85 -5.30 8.95
CA PHE A 75 -8.48 -6.65 9.37
C PHE A 75 -9.11 -7.02 10.72
N VAL A 76 -8.96 -6.17 11.74
CA VAL A 76 -9.53 -6.40 13.07
C VAL A 76 -11.06 -6.42 13.03
N LYS A 77 -11.70 -5.55 12.22
CA LYS A 77 -13.15 -5.54 12.04
C LYS A 77 -13.71 -6.82 11.38
N ALA A 78 -12.91 -7.50 10.56
CA ALA A 78 -13.32 -8.72 9.89
C ALA A 78 -13.18 -9.97 10.77
N LEU A 79 -12.57 -9.86 11.95
CA LEU A 79 -12.46 -10.96 12.90
C LEU A 79 -13.77 -11.18 13.65
N ASP A 80 -14.03 -12.43 14.01
CA ASP A 80 -15.08 -12.78 14.97
C ASP A 80 -14.76 -12.16 16.33
N LYS A 81 -15.70 -11.37 16.87
CA LYS A 81 -15.52 -10.59 18.10
C LYS A 81 -15.44 -11.50 19.34
N ASP A 82 -16.12 -12.64 19.30
CA ASP A 82 -16.13 -13.62 20.38
C ASP A 82 -15.03 -14.68 20.18
N GLY A 83 -14.31 -14.61 19.06
CA GLY A 83 -13.24 -15.53 18.70
C GLY A 83 -11.95 -15.29 19.49
N SER A 84 -11.25 -16.39 19.78
CA SER A 84 -9.96 -16.38 20.49
C SER A 84 -8.90 -15.48 19.83
N ARG A 85 -8.95 -15.31 18.50
CA ARG A 85 -8.03 -14.44 17.74
C ARG A 85 -8.25 -12.96 18.02
N PHE A 86 -9.50 -12.52 18.17
CA PHE A 86 -9.80 -11.13 18.52
C PHE A 86 -9.35 -10.84 19.95
N ALA A 87 -9.63 -11.74 20.89
CA ALA A 87 -9.15 -11.65 22.27
C ALA A 87 -7.62 -11.57 22.37
N TYR A 88 -6.90 -12.38 21.58
CA TYR A 88 -5.43 -12.33 21.51
C TYR A 88 -4.91 -10.97 21.04
N ILE A 89 -5.48 -10.43 19.96
CA ILE A 89 -5.09 -9.12 19.42
C ILE A 89 -5.39 -8.02 20.44
N GLY A 90 -6.57 -8.03 21.07
CA GLY A 90 -6.93 -7.09 22.13
C GLY A 90 -5.88 -7.10 23.25
N LYS A 91 -5.56 -8.29 23.79
CA LYS A 91 -4.54 -8.45 24.83
C LYS A 91 -3.18 -7.89 24.40
N LYS A 92 -2.72 -8.21 23.19
CA LYS A 92 -1.41 -7.75 22.69
C LYS A 92 -1.36 -6.23 22.46
N ILE A 93 -2.42 -5.64 21.92
CA ILE A 93 -2.48 -4.18 21.70
C ILE A 93 -2.50 -3.47 23.05
N SER A 94 -3.31 -3.93 24.01
CA SER A 94 -3.34 -3.35 25.35
C SER A 94 -1.99 -3.45 26.06
N SER A 95 -1.26 -4.57 25.93
CA SER A 95 0.10 -4.70 26.50
C SER A 95 1.12 -3.70 25.94
N VAL A 96 0.94 -3.19 24.71
CA VAL A 96 1.83 -2.20 24.10
C VAL A 96 1.59 -0.80 24.64
N GLU A 97 0.36 -0.49 25.10
CA GLU A 97 0.07 0.80 25.73
C GLU A 97 0.69 0.92 27.13
N TYR A 98 0.79 -0.18 27.89
CA TYR A 98 1.41 -0.19 29.23
C TYR A 98 2.94 -0.29 29.22
N GLY A 99 3.58 -0.54 28.06
CA GLY A 99 5.03 -0.61 27.91
C GLY A 99 5.71 0.72 27.60
N LYS A 100 4.96 1.83 27.63
CA LYS A 100 5.47 3.20 27.52
C LYS A 100 5.52 3.86 28.90
N HIS A 101 6.40 3.37 29.77
CA HIS A 101 6.89 4.08 30.94
C HIS A 101 8.39 3.89 31.04
#